data_AF-A0AAW1SRW1-F1
#
_entry.id   AF-A0AAW1SRW1-F1
#
_cell.length_a   1.000
_cell.length_b   1.000
_cell.length_c   1.000
_cell.angle_alpha   90.00
_cell.angle_beta   90.00
_cell.angle_gamma   90.00
#
_symmetry.space_group_name_H-M   'P 1'
#
loop_
_entity.id
_entity.type
_entity.pdbx_description
1 polymer ?
#
loop_
_entity_poly.entity_id
_entity_poly.type
_entity_poly.pdbx_seq_one_letter_code
_entity_poly.pdbx_strand_id
1 'polypeptide(L)'
;MQANLLSDEKHRRELAEQARRQILLESTRLKNDLQHAEAVADAAQHDREAAMAQASQAQNHLDQLSSTVQQLVQRNEQAAKVSLSSDFQEAQAAKLEAQEATKQAHTVTTRVKFGLSSRHDRHSIIHPSSERDASNPKLAGLLRKVAIDQEVLVAICTKEMGPPGGMLSLWGQAVQQAGIDNAIVAALDPDCLRVAEHLRMPAFQPSLQGGAFGATAKFQALSQRDSDVEAASDGFTNATAYGQVKQDEDNKSAPGNPTLKAEMMGLSPGLFFVRPTRASLDLVDLITSRLLARPSANPNKMFNEAILMPTSTQHISPGVHARVLDYMDFINSGTLFSRVKGSTA
;
A
#
# COMPACT_ATOMS: atom_id res chain seq x y z
N MET A 1 2.69 -71.49 95.31
CA MET A 1 2.07 -70.16 95.06
C MET A 1 3.11 -69.05 94.79
N GLN A 2 4.28 -69.03 95.45
CA GLN A 2 5.33 -68.01 95.22
C GLN A 2 6.03 -68.05 93.85
N ALA A 3 6.18 -69.23 93.21
CA ALA A 3 6.88 -69.35 91.91
C ALA A 3 6.11 -68.75 90.71
N ASN A 4 4.77 -68.74 90.73
CA ASN A 4 3.95 -68.15 89.65
C ASN A 4 3.95 -66.62 89.69
N LEU A 5 4.09 -66.01 90.88
CA LEU A 5 4.16 -64.56 91.04
C LEU A 5 5.48 -63.98 90.51
N LEU A 6 6.60 -64.69 90.72
CA LEU A 6 7.91 -64.27 90.18
C LEU A 6 7.99 -64.34 88.65
N SER A 7 7.29 -65.30 88.03
CA SER A 7 7.22 -65.44 86.56
C SER A 7 6.42 -64.31 85.92
N ASP A 8 5.27 -63.95 86.51
CA ASP A 8 4.42 -62.84 86.04
C ASP A 8 5.13 -61.48 86.17
N GLU A 9 5.88 -61.28 87.25
CA GLU A 9 6.64 -60.03 87.45
C GLU A 9 7.80 -59.88 86.44
N LYS A 10 8.49 -60.98 86.09
CA LYS A 10 9.53 -60.98 85.07
C LYS A 10 8.96 -60.69 83.68
N HIS A 11 7.83 -61.30 83.34
CA HIS A 11 7.16 -61.07 82.06
C HIS A 11 6.68 -59.62 81.93
N ARG A 12 6.11 -59.02 82.98
CA ARG A 12 5.73 -57.60 83.00
C ARG A 12 6.93 -56.66 82.84
N ARG A 13 8.10 -57.00 83.42
CA ARG A 13 9.33 -56.23 83.23
C ARG A 13 9.85 -56.30 81.79
N GLU A 14 9.83 -57.47 81.17
CA GLU A 14 10.22 -57.64 79.76
C GLU A 14 9.27 -56.87 78.81
N LEU A 15 7.96 -56.93 79.06
CA LEU A 15 6.97 -56.19 78.28
C LEU A 15 7.12 -54.67 78.44
N ALA A 16 7.44 -54.20 79.66
CA ALA A 16 7.74 -52.80 79.92
C ALA A 16 9.05 -52.34 79.25
N GLU A 17 10.07 -53.19 79.20
CA GLU A 17 11.31 -52.89 78.44
C GLU A 17 11.08 -52.87 76.94
N GLN A 18 10.28 -53.79 76.39
CA GLN A 18 9.89 -53.77 74.97
C GLN A 18 9.12 -52.51 74.62
N ALA A 19 8.14 -52.12 75.45
CA ALA A 19 7.40 -50.86 75.27
C ALA A 19 8.34 -49.64 75.34
N ARG A 20 9.29 -49.60 76.29
CA ARG A 20 10.30 -48.53 76.36
C ARG A 20 11.18 -48.46 75.12
N ARG A 21 11.64 -49.60 74.59
CA ARG A 21 12.43 -49.65 73.35
C ARG A 21 11.63 -49.15 72.15
N GLN A 22 10.35 -49.54 72.05
CA GLN A 22 9.47 -49.11 70.98
C GLN A 22 9.20 -47.59 71.05
N ILE A 23 8.95 -47.05 72.24
CA ILE A 23 8.80 -45.60 72.46
C ILE A 23 10.08 -44.86 72.08
N LEU A 24 11.25 -45.38 72.42
CA LEU A 24 12.53 -44.75 72.08
C LEU A 24 12.78 -44.74 70.57
N LEU A 25 12.45 -45.83 69.87
CA LEU A 25 12.56 -45.93 68.42
C LEU A 25 11.62 -44.95 67.71
N GLU A 26 10.35 -44.90 68.12
CA GLU A 26 9.37 -43.93 67.60
C GLU A 26 9.80 -42.49 67.90
N SER A 27 10.29 -42.20 69.11
CA SER A 27 10.80 -40.87 69.46
C SER A 27 11.99 -40.46 68.59
N THR A 28 12.87 -41.40 68.24
CA THR A 28 14.02 -41.13 67.37
C THR A 28 13.57 -40.89 65.93
N ARG A 29 12.62 -41.68 65.44
CA ARG A 29 12.02 -41.51 64.12
C ARG A 29 11.35 -40.14 63.99
N LEU A 30 10.48 -39.79 64.94
CA LEU A 30 9.79 -38.49 64.96
C LEU A 30 10.76 -37.32 65.04
N LYS A 31 11.88 -37.46 65.77
CA LYS A 31 12.92 -36.44 65.81
C LYS A 31 13.60 -36.24 64.46
N ASN A 32 13.90 -37.32 63.75
CA ASN A 32 14.49 -37.25 62.41
C ASN A 32 13.50 -36.66 61.39
N ASP A 33 12.23 -37.07 61.46
CA ASP A 33 11.17 -36.54 60.58
C ASP A 33 10.97 -35.03 60.81
N LEU A 34 11.03 -34.57 62.07
CA LEU A 34 10.97 -33.14 62.41
C LEU A 34 12.17 -32.38 61.83
N GLN A 35 13.39 -32.88 62.00
CA GLN A 35 14.58 -32.25 61.43
C GLN A 35 14.53 -32.17 59.90
N HIS A 36 13.98 -33.19 59.25
CA HIS A 36 13.79 -33.16 57.80
C HIS A 36 12.74 -32.13 57.38
N ALA A 37 11.62 -32.05 58.11
CA ALA A 37 10.58 -31.07 57.86
C ALA A 37 11.08 -29.62 58.06
N GLU A 38 11.89 -29.38 59.08
CA GLU A 38 12.55 -28.08 59.32
C GLU A 38 13.48 -27.71 58.15
N ALA A 39 14.32 -28.63 57.69
CA ALA A 39 15.22 -28.38 56.56
C ALA A 39 14.45 -28.09 55.25
N VAL A 40 13.32 -28.77 55.02
CA VAL A 40 12.46 -28.51 53.85
C VAL A 40 11.77 -27.14 53.97
N ALA A 41 11.34 -26.75 55.18
CA ALA A 41 10.74 -25.45 55.41
C ALA A 41 11.75 -24.31 55.18
N ASP A 42 12.99 -24.46 55.64
CA ASP A 42 14.06 -23.48 55.42
C ASP A 42 14.41 -23.32 53.93
N ALA A 43 14.50 -24.44 53.19
CA ALA A 43 14.72 -24.42 51.75
C ALA A 43 13.57 -23.72 51.01
N ALA A 44 12.32 -24.03 51.36
CA ALA A 44 11.14 -23.39 50.77
C ALA A 44 11.08 -21.89 51.08
N GLN A 45 11.54 -21.47 52.27
CA GLN A 45 11.63 -20.05 52.63
C GLN A 45 12.70 -19.34 51.77
N HIS A 46 13.86 -19.96 51.56
CA HIS A 46 14.91 -19.40 50.71
C HIS A 46 14.45 -19.24 49.25
N ASP A 47 13.78 -20.25 48.70
CA ASP A 47 13.23 -20.20 47.34
C ASP A 47 12.15 -19.10 47.20
N ARG A 48 11.31 -18.92 48.23
CA ARG A 48 10.31 -17.85 48.27
C ARG A 48 10.96 -16.46 48.29
N GLU A 49 12.02 -16.27 49.08
CA GLU A 49 12.77 -15.01 49.12
C GLU A 49 13.44 -14.70 47.78
N ALA A 50 14.04 -15.71 47.13
CA ALA A 50 14.61 -15.57 45.78
C ALA A 50 13.54 -15.20 44.73
N ALA A 51 12.37 -15.84 44.77
CA ALA A 51 11.26 -15.53 43.87
C ALA A 51 10.71 -14.11 44.10
N MET A 52 10.62 -13.66 45.34
CA MET A 52 10.22 -12.28 45.66
C MET A 52 11.23 -11.25 45.16
N ALA A 53 12.53 -11.53 45.27
CA ALA A 53 13.57 -10.65 44.74
C ALA A 53 13.50 -10.54 43.20
N GLN A 54 13.29 -11.66 42.50
CA GLN A 54 13.10 -11.67 41.05
C GLN A 54 11.83 -10.90 40.63
N ALA A 55 10.73 -11.07 41.35
CA ALA A 55 9.50 -10.33 41.09
C ALA A 55 9.68 -8.82 41.26
N SER A 56 10.41 -8.38 42.29
CA SER A 56 10.74 -6.97 42.51
C SER A 56 11.61 -6.42 41.38
N GLN A 57 12.60 -7.18 40.91
CA GLN A 57 13.45 -6.77 39.78
C GLN A 57 12.63 -6.65 38.48
N ALA A 58 11.72 -7.59 38.22
CA ALA A 58 10.83 -7.54 37.06
C ALA A 58 9.90 -6.32 37.10
N GLN A 59 9.38 -5.97 38.28
CA GLN A 59 8.54 -4.78 38.47
C GLN A 59 9.33 -3.49 38.17
N ASN A 60 10.56 -3.38 38.66
CA ASN A 60 11.43 -2.23 38.37
C ASN A 60 11.70 -2.08 36.86
N HIS A 61 11.89 -3.19 36.14
CA HIS A 61 12.04 -3.18 34.67
C HIS A 61 10.76 -2.71 33.97
N LEU A 62 9.58 -3.12 34.47
CA LEU A 62 8.30 -2.71 33.91
C LEU A 62 8.05 -1.21 34.09
N ASP A 63 8.40 -0.67 35.25
CA ASP A 63 8.31 0.77 35.54
C ASP A 63 9.27 1.58 34.66
N GLN A 64 10.50 1.09 34.44
CA GLN A 64 11.46 1.68 33.51
C GLN A 64 10.94 1.68 32.07
N LEU A 65 10.38 0.57 31.59
CA LEU A 65 9.77 0.44 30.27
C LEU A 65 8.61 1.41 30.09
N SER A 66 7.71 1.48 31.09
CA SER A 66 6.59 2.43 31.08
C SER A 66 7.06 3.87 30.96
N SER A 67 8.08 4.27 31.74
CA SER A 67 8.65 5.61 31.66
C SER A 67 9.27 5.91 30.29
N THR A 68 9.93 4.92 29.68
CA THR A 68 10.55 5.05 28.35
C THR A 68 9.49 5.22 27.27
N VAL A 69 8.41 4.44 27.34
CA VAL A 69 7.26 4.56 26.41
C VAL A 69 6.62 5.94 26.54
N GLN A 70 6.39 6.43 27.76
CA GLN A 70 5.84 7.78 27.98
C GLN A 70 6.74 8.87 27.40
N GLN A 71 8.06 8.77 27.55
CA GLN A 71 9.02 9.70 26.96
C GLN A 71 8.98 9.66 25.42
N LEU A 72 8.89 8.48 24.82
CA LEU A 72 8.80 8.35 23.36
C LEU A 72 7.50 8.93 22.82
N VAL A 73 6.37 8.72 23.50
CA VAL A 73 5.09 9.33 23.14
C VAL A 73 5.19 10.85 23.19
N GLN A 74 5.74 11.42 24.26
CA GLN A 74 5.93 12.88 24.37
C GLN A 74 6.85 13.44 23.28
N ARG A 75 7.96 12.74 22.97
CA ARG A 75 8.87 13.15 21.89
C ARG A 75 8.18 13.10 20.53
N ASN A 76 7.36 12.09 20.27
CA ASN A 76 6.60 11.96 19.03
C ASN A 76 5.54 13.06 18.90
N GLU A 77 4.84 13.39 19.99
CA GLU A 77 3.88 14.51 20.01
C GLU A 77 4.56 15.87 19.78
N GLN A 78 5.74 16.08 20.37
CA GLN A 78 6.53 17.30 20.14
C GLN A 78 7.04 17.39 18.71
N ALA A 79 7.59 16.30 18.16
CA ALA A 79 8.03 16.24 16.77
C ALA A 79 6.88 16.48 15.78
N ALA A 80 5.71 15.89 16.04
CA ALA A 80 4.51 16.11 15.23
C ALA A 80 4.03 17.56 15.27
N LYS A 81 4.04 18.21 16.45
CA LYS A 81 3.69 19.64 16.58
C LYS A 81 4.66 20.54 15.83
N VAL A 82 5.97 20.28 15.95
CA VAL A 82 7.00 21.06 15.26
C VAL A 82 6.86 20.91 13.75
N SER A 83 6.80 19.67 13.22
CA SER A 83 6.65 19.40 11.78
C SER A 83 5.35 19.98 11.22
N LEU A 84 4.20 19.72 11.84
CA LEU A 84 2.92 20.25 11.34
C LEU A 84 2.89 21.78 11.35
N SER A 85 3.54 22.44 12.32
CA SER A 85 3.60 23.90 12.37
C SER A 85 4.59 24.49 11.36
N SER A 86 5.76 23.88 11.15
CA SER A 86 6.75 24.33 10.16
C SER A 86 6.25 24.09 8.74
N ASP A 87 5.71 22.90 8.48
CA ASP A 87 5.26 22.48 7.15
C ASP A 87 4.03 23.29 6.73
N PHE A 88 3.15 23.64 7.69
CA PHE A 88 2.00 24.52 7.43
C PHE A 88 2.42 25.97 7.18
N GLN A 89 3.43 26.49 7.88
CA GLN A 89 3.97 27.83 7.65
C GLN A 89 4.73 27.92 6.33
N GLU A 90 5.54 26.91 5.98
CA GLU A 90 6.22 26.81 4.69
C GLU A 90 5.23 26.66 3.53
N ALA A 91 4.18 25.85 3.69
CA ALA A 91 3.13 25.71 2.67
C ALA A 91 2.33 27.01 2.48
N GLN A 92 2.08 27.79 3.55
CA GLN A 92 1.46 29.11 3.43
C GLN A 92 2.38 30.13 2.77
N ALA A 93 3.67 30.15 3.14
CA ALA A 93 4.67 31.04 2.55
C ALA A 93 4.87 30.73 1.06
N ALA A 94 5.02 29.46 0.70
CA ALA A 94 5.14 29.02 -0.69
C ALA A 94 3.88 29.33 -1.52
N LYS A 95 2.69 29.26 -0.92
CA LYS A 95 1.44 29.67 -1.58
C LYS A 95 1.35 31.18 -1.77
N LEU A 96 1.83 31.98 -0.82
CA LEU A 96 1.90 33.44 -0.94
C LEU A 96 2.94 33.86 -1.99
N GLU A 97 4.13 33.26 -1.97
CA GLU A 97 5.17 33.45 -2.98
C GLU A 97 4.71 33.01 -4.36
N ALA A 98 4.02 31.87 -4.48
CA ALA A 98 3.43 31.45 -5.75
C ALA A 98 2.38 32.46 -6.24
N GLN A 99 1.54 33.00 -5.36
CA GLN A 99 0.56 34.04 -5.72
C GLN A 99 1.22 35.37 -6.11
N GLU A 100 2.31 35.76 -5.44
CA GLU A 100 3.09 36.95 -5.80
C GLU A 100 3.89 36.75 -7.10
N ALA A 101 4.48 35.57 -7.31
CA ALA A 101 5.12 35.18 -8.56
C ALA A 101 4.12 35.12 -9.72
N THR A 102 2.87 34.71 -9.47
CA THR A 102 1.80 34.74 -10.48
C THR A 102 1.39 36.17 -10.84
N LYS A 103 1.34 37.08 -9.84
CA LYS A 103 1.09 38.52 -10.08
C LYS A 103 2.26 39.21 -10.81
N GLN A 104 3.50 38.85 -10.49
CA GLN A 104 4.69 39.33 -11.19
C GLN A 104 4.82 38.74 -12.60
N ALA A 105 4.45 37.46 -12.81
CA ALA A 105 4.40 36.84 -14.13
C ALA A 105 3.36 37.48 -15.06
N HIS A 106 2.26 38.01 -14.51
CA HIS A 106 1.28 38.79 -15.27
C HIS A 106 1.80 40.18 -15.68
N THR A 107 2.86 40.66 -15.04
CA THR A 107 3.48 41.98 -15.32
C THR A 107 4.74 41.86 -16.19
N VAL A 108 5.38 40.68 -16.24
CA VAL A 108 6.67 40.42 -16.92
C VAL A 108 6.53 39.56 -18.18
N THR A 109 5.37 39.58 -18.85
CA THR A 109 5.26 39.14 -20.25
C THR A 109 5.80 40.19 -21.24
N THR A 110 7.06 40.60 -21.05
CA THR A 110 7.89 41.23 -22.08
C THR A 110 8.96 40.24 -22.53
N ARG A 111 8.51 39.29 -23.35
CA ARG A 111 9.19 38.76 -24.54
C ARG A 111 10.72 38.64 -24.45
N VAL A 112 11.20 37.52 -23.87
CA VAL A 112 12.51 36.96 -24.25
C VAL A 112 12.25 35.68 -25.03
N LYS A 113 12.27 35.80 -26.36
CA LYS A 113 12.34 34.65 -27.26
C LYS A 113 13.77 34.10 -27.20
N PHE A 114 14.00 33.09 -26.35
CA PHE A 114 15.09 32.16 -26.61
C PHE A 114 14.74 31.38 -27.88
N GLY A 115 15.68 31.35 -28.83
CA GLY A 115 15.53 30.67 -30.11
C GLY A 115 15.38 29.16 -29.93
N LEU A 116 14.15 28.71 -29.68
CA LEU A 116 13.73 27.34 -29.90
C LEU A 116 13.19 27.30 -31.33
N SER A 117 13.87 26.54 -32.19
CA SER A 117 13.27 26.07 -33.43
C SER A 117 11.89 25.47 -33.09
N SER A 118 10.92 25.71 -33.97
CA SER A 118 9.55 25.21 -33.91
C SER A 118 9.49 23.67 -33.83
N ARG A 119 9.86 23.10 -32.68
CA ARG A 119 9.46 21.76 -32.29
C ARG A 119 8.00 21.90 -31.86
N HIS A 120 7.12 21.30 -32.64
CA HIS A 120 5.69 21.25 -32.36
C HIS A 120 5.49 20.85 -30.89
N ASP A 121 4.70 21.63 -30.15
CA ASP A 121 4.31 21.28 -28.80
C ASP A 121 3.66 19.88 -28.82
N ARG A 122 4.29 18.93 -28.13
CA ARG A 122 3.88 17.52 -28.12
C ARG A 122 2.73 17.26 -27.14
N HIS A 123 2.39 18.25 -26.32
CA HIS A 123 1.35 18.20 -25.29
C HIS A 123 0.07 18.93 -25.72
N SER A 124 0.09 19.56 -26.88
CA SER A 124 -1.09 20.16 -27.50
C SER A 124 -2.12 19.09 -27.86
N ILE A 125 -3.41 19.41 -27.67
CA ILE A 125 -4.52 18.54 -28.06
C ILE A 125 -4.50 18.33 -29.57
N ILE A 126 -4.61 17.06 -29.93
CA ILE A 126 -4.84 16.60 -31.28
C ILE A 126 -6.35 16.45 -31.49
N HIS A 127 -6.91 17.25 -32.37
CA HIS A 127 -8.33 17.19 -32.73
C HIS A 127 -8.61 16.17 -33.85
N PRO A 128 -9.85 15.66 -33.97
CA PRO A 128 -10.25 14.81 -35.09
C PRO A 128 -9.91 15.43 -36.45
N SER A 129 -9.57 14.62 -37.44
CA SER A 129 -9.27 15.08 -38.80
C SER A 129 -9.83 14.10 -39.83
N SER A 130 -10.22 14.62 -41.00
CA SER A 130 -10.71 13.82 -42.12
C SER A 130 -9.71 12.74 -42.56
N GLU A 131 -8.42 13.05 -42.47
CA GLU A 131 -7.32 12.10 -42.76
C GLU A 131 -7.32 10.89 -41.81
N ARG A 132 -7.53 11.11 -40.51
CA ARG A 132 -7.62 10.01 -39.52
C ARG A 132 -8.93 9.26 -39.61
N ASP A 133 -10.02 9.95 -39.91
CA ASP A 133 -11.29 9.28 -40.14
C ASP A 133 -11.22 8.32 -41.34
N ALA A 134 -10.43 8.69 -42.36
CA ALA A 134 -10.21 7.85 -43.53
C ALA A 134 -9.37 6.59 -43.23
N SER A 135 -8.48 6.62 -42.21
CA SER A 135 -7.67 5.45 -41.87
C SER A 135 -8.47 4.32 -41.22
N ASN A 136 -9.53 4.66 -40.46
CA ASN A 136 -10.45 3.67 -39.91
C ASN A 136 -11.91 4.19 -39.93
N PRO A 137 -12.60 4.10 -41.09
CA PRO A 137 -13.95 4.64 -41.23
C PRO A 137 -14.98 3.98 -40.31
N LYS A 138 -14.80 2.69 -40.00
CA LYS A 138 -15.69 1.93 -39.10
C LYS A 138 -15.57 2.44 -37.66
N LEU A 139 -14.34 2.61 -37.17
CA LEU A 139 -14.08 3.16 -35.85
C LEU A 139 -14.52 4.62 -35.76
N ALA A 140 -14.21 5.44 -36.77
CA ALA A 140 -14.65 6.83 -36.83
C ALA A 140 -16.18 6.94 -36.76
N GLY A 141 -16.90 6.10 -37.52
CA GLY A 141 -18.36 6.02 -37.48
C GLY A 141 -18.93 5.59 -36.12
N LEU A 142 -18.23 4.72 -35.39
CA LEU A 142 -18.59 4.32 -34.03
C LEU A 142 -18.34 5.45 -33.02
N LEU A 143 -17.14 6.05 -33.05
CA LEU A 143 -16.74 7.13 -32.16
C LEU A 143 -17.65 8.35 -32.31
N ARG A 144 -18.08 8.70 -33.54
CA ARG A 144 -19.06 9.78 -33.75
C ARG A 144 -20.43 9.55 -33.07
N LYS A 145 -20.78 8.30 -32.78
CA LYS A 145 -22.04 7.94 -32.12
C LYS A 145 -21.88 7.86 -30.61
N VAL A 146 -20.74 7.35 -30.14
CA VAL A 146 -20.54 7.01 -28.73
C VAL A 146 -19.78 8.10 -27.98
N ALA A 147 -18.88 8.84 -28.63
CA ALA A 147 -18.09 9.87 -27.96
C ALA A 147 -18.96 11.11 -27.68
N ILE A 148 -19.26 11.33 -26.40
CA ILE A 148 -19.91 12.54 -25.90
C ILE A 148 -18.80 13.51 -25.53
N ASP A 149 -18.87 14.76 -25.98
CA ASP A 149 -17.82 15.78 -25.76
C ASP A 149 -16.41 15.35 -26.24
N GLN A 150 -16.34 14.54 -27.32
CA GLN A 150 -15.10 13.95 -27.85
C GLN A 150 -14.41 12.99 -26.87
N GLU A 151 -15.21 12.42 -25.97
CA GLU A 151 -14.79 11.67 -24.79
C GLU A 151 -15.56 10.32 -24.73
N VAL A 152 -14.83 9.22 -24.50
CA VAL A 152 -15.25 7.81 -24.56
C VAL A 152 -14.51 6.91 -23.55
N LEU A 153 -15.25 6.18 -22.72
CA LEU A 153 -14.68 5.19 -21.79
C LEU A 153 -14.37 3.92 -22.58
N VAL A 154 -13.16 3.37 -22.43
CA VAL A 154 -12.77 2.17 -23.18
C VAL A 154 -12.33 1.07 -22.25
N ALA A 155 -12.98 -0.09 -22.37
CA ALA A 155 -12.45 -1.34 -21.85
C ALA A 155 -11.68 -2.08 -22.93
N ILE A 156 -10.45 -2.46 -22.64
CA ILE A 156 -9.66 -3.36 -23.49
C ILE A 156 -9.88 -4.78 -22.96
N CYS A 157 -10.44 -5.65 -23.79
CA CYS A 157 -10.74 -7.03 -23.40
C CYS A 157 -9.84 -8.01 -24.15
N THR A 158 -9.18 -8.88 -23.39
CA THR A 158 -8.49 -10.09 -23.88
C THR A 158 -9.27 -11.35 -23.48
N LYS A 159 -8.92 -12.49 -24.06
CA LYS A 159 -9.57 -13.79 -23.79
C LYS A 159 -9.63 -14.16 -22.30
N GLU A 160 -8.70 -13.67 -21.47
CA GLU A 160 -8.68 -13.91 -20.02
C GLU A 160 -9.79 -13.15 -19.27
N MET A 161 -10.20 -12.00 -19.81
CA MET A 161 -11.23 -11.12 -19.23
C MET A 161 -12.62 -11.38 -19.79
N GLY A 162 -12.68 -12.04 -20.95
CA GLY A 162 -13.89 -12.30 -21.75
C GLY A 162 -14.84 -13.43 -21.30
N PRO A 163 -14.50 -14.40 -20.43
CA PRO A 163 -15.45 -15.45 -20.07
C PRO A 163 -16.73 -14.89 -19.42
N PRO A 164 -17.91 -15.52 -19.60
CA PRO A 164 -19.15 -15.09 -18.95
C PRO A 164 -19.01 -15.06 -17.42
N GLY A 165 -19.40 -13.94 -16.79
CA GLY A 165 -19.19 -13.71 -15.36
C GLY A 165 -17.77 -13.25 -15.00
N GLY A 166 -16.88 -13.09 -15.99
CA GLY A 166 -15.55 -12.51 -15.84
C GLY A 166 -15.56 -10.98 -15.73
N MET A 167 -14.37 -10.40 -15.73
CA MET A 167 -14.16 -8.96 -15.50
C MET A 167 -14.88 -8.06 -16.50
N LEU A 168 -14.99 -8.45 -17.77
CA LEU A 168 -15.74 -7.67 -18.75
C LEU A 168 -17.23 -7.59 -18.41
N SER A 169 -17.81 -8.69 -17.91
CA SER A 169 -19.23 -8.73 -17.50
C SER A 169 -19.47 -7.82 -16.30
N LEU A 170 -18.60 -7.91 -15.28
CA LEU A 170 -18.69 -7.06 -14.09
C LEU A 170 -18.54 -5.58 -14.45
N TRP A 171 -17.54 -5.24 -15.26
CA TRP A 171 -17.29 -3.87 -15.70
C TRP A 171 -18.46 -3.32 -16.53
N GLY A 172 -18.96 -4.09 -17.51
CA GLY A 172 -20.07 -3.65 -18.36
C GLY A 172 -21.36 -3.41 -17.57
N GLN A 173 -21.66 -4.28 -16.61
CA GLN A 173 -22.79 -4.08 -15.70
C GLN A 173 -22.62 -2.83 -14.83
N ALA A 174 -21.41 -2.60 -14.30
CA ALA A 174 -21.12 -1.41 -13.50
C ALA A 174 -21.26 -0.11 -14.32
N VAL A 175 -20.77 -0.10 -15.56
CA VAL A 175 -20.93 1.03 -16.50
C VAL A 175 -22.41 1.34 -16.75
N GLN A 176 -23.22 0.30 -17.00
CA GLN A 176 -24.66 0.45 -17.21
C GLN A 176 -25.38 0.93 -15.96
N GLN A 177 -25.09 0.36 -14.79
CA GLN A 177 -25.66 0.79 -13.51
C GLN A 177 -25.28 2.23 -13.17
N ALA A 178 -24.07 2.66 -13.53
CA ALA A 178 -23.62 4.02 -13.37
C ALA A 178 -24.24 5.00 -14.38
N GLY A 179 -24.99 4.52 -15.39
CA GLY A 179 -25.58 5.37 -16.43
C GLY A 179 -24.53 6.05 -17.31
N ILE A 180 -23.44 5.34 -17.62
CA ILE A 180 -22.39 5.84 -18.51
C ILE A 180 -22.70 5.40 -19.93
N ASP A 181 -23.15 6.35 -20.75
CA ASP A 181 -23.62 6.08 -22.13
C ASP A 181 -22.50 6.12 -23.18
N ASN A 182 -21.38 6.79 -22.88
CA ASN A 182 -20.23 6.92 -23.77
C ASN A 182 -19.13 5.88 -23.48
N ALA A 183 -19.48 4.60 -23.48
CA ALA A 183 -18.53 3.51 -23.26
C ALA A 183 -18.42 2.58 -24.48
N ILE A 184 -17.20 2.14 -24.80
CA ILE A 184 -16.93 1.13 -25.83
C ILE A 184 -16.04 0.00 -25.30
N VAL A 185 -16.15 -1.17 -25.93
CA VAL A 185 -15.24 -2.29 -25.70
C VAL A 185 -14.32 -2.46 -26.92
N ALA A 186 -13.02 -2.34 -26.69
CA ALA A 186 -11.98 -2.77 -27.63
C ALA A 186 -11.74 -4.28 -27.44
N ALA A 187 -12.41 -5.10 -28.25
CA ALA A 187 -12.34 -6.55 -28.16
C ALA A 187 -11.13 -7.08 -28.95
N LEU A 188 -10.09 -7.53 -28.23
CA LEU A 188 -8.88 -8.12 -28.86
C LEU A 188 -9.08 -9.58 -29.29
N ASP A 189 -10.18 -10.20 -28.85
CA ASP A 189 -10.54 -11.59 -29.13
C ASP A 189 -12.03 -11.68 -29.56
N PRO A 190 -12.41 -12.59 -30.48
CA PRO A 190 -13.80 -12.81 -30.86
C PRO A 190 -14.73 -13.13 -29.70
N ASP A 191 -14.24 -13.76 -28.63
CA ASP A 191 -15.04 -14.11 -27.45
C ASP A 191 -15.43 -12.85 -26.66
N CYS A 192 -14.50 -11.92 -26.51
CA CYS A 192 -14.77 -10.59 -25.94
C CYS A 192 -15.83 -9.83 -26.74
N LEU A 193 -15.79 -9.94 -28.07
CA LEU A 193 -16.78 -9.29 -28.93
C LEU A 193 -18.19 -9.85 -28.66
N ARG A 194 -18.33 -11.17 -28.58
CA ARG A 194 -19.62 -11.83 -28.27
C ARG A 194 -20.16 -11.43 -26.89
N VAL A 195 -19.29 -11.33 -25.89
CA VAL A 195 -19.70 -10.90 -24.54
C VAL A 195 -20.13 -9.44 -24.53
N ALA A 196 -19.40 -8.54 -25.21
CA ALA A 196 -19.78 -7.14 -25.33
C ALA A 196 -21.13 -6.96 -26.05
N GLU A 197 -21.37 -7.72 -27.12
CA GLU A 197 -22.65 -7.76 -27.83
C GLU A 197 -23.80 -8.24 -26.92
N HIS A 198 -23.56 -9.28 -26.11
CA HIS A 198 -24.54 -9.78 -25.15
C HIS A 198 -24.90 -8.72 -24.08
N LEU A 199 -23.91 -7.95 -23.63
CA LEU A 199 -24.09 -6.82 -22.73
C LEU A 199 -24.71 -5.59 -23.41
N ARG A 200 -24.98 -5.64 -24.73
CA ARG A 200 -25.45 -4.50 -25.54
C ARG A 200 -24.51 -3.29 -25.48
N MET A 201 -23.21 -3.54 -25.32
CA MET A 201 -22.20 -2.49 -25.32
C MET A 201 -21.68 -2.27 -26.73
N PRO A 202 -21.46 -1.01 -27.16
CA PRO A 202 -20.79 -0.75 -28.42
C PRO A 202 -19.38 -1.35 -28.37
N ALA A 203 -19.04 -2.17 -29.35
CA ALA A 203 -17.76 -2.87 -29.40
C ALA A 203 -17.15 -2.77 -30.79
N PHE A 204 -15.82 -2.77 -30.83
CA PHE A 204 -15.08 -2.91 -32.06
C PHE A 204 -13.91 -3.86 -31.84
N GLN A 205 -13.58 -4.60 -32.90
CA GLN A 205 -12.36 -5.40 -32.94
C GLN A 205 -11.27 -4.55 -33.58
N PRO A 206 -10.21 -4.18 -32.84
CA PRO A 206 -9.11 -3.40 -33.42
C PRO A 206 -8.42 -4.22 -34.52
N SER A 207 -8.49 -3.77 -35.77
CA SER A 207 -7.48 -4.14 -36.76
C SER A 207 -6.24 -3.28 -36.48
N LEU A 208 -5.06 -3.88 -36.34
CA LEU A 208 -3.80 -3.23 -35.96
C LEU A 208 -3.40 -2.09 -36.94
N GLN A 209 -4.01 -0.93 -36.77
CA GLN A 209 -3.52 0.40 -37.16
C GLN A 209 -3.94 1.34 -36.03
N GLY A 210 -2.94 1.87 -35.33
CA GLY A 210 -3.05 2.50 -34.02
C GLY A 210 -4.06 3.66 -33.93
N GLY A 211 -4.76 3.72 -32.81
CA GLY A 211 -5.62 4.84 -32.42
C GLY A 211 -5.84 4.80 -30.91
N ALA A 212 -5.58 5.92 -30.24
CA ALA A 212 -5.77 6.09 -28.80
C ALA A 212 -7.22 6.48 -28.46
N PHE A 213 -7.64 6.19 -27.22
CA PHE A 213 -8.99 6.40 -26.70
C PHE A 213 -8.94 7.20 -25.38
N GLY A 214 -9.94 8.04 -25.08
CA GLY A 214 -9.94 8.91 -23.88
C GLY A 214 -11.33 9.10 -23.25
N ALA A 215 -11.41 9.21 -21.91
CA ALA A 215 -12.51 8.95 -20.94
C ALA A 215 -13.75 9.90 -20.93
N THR A 216 -14.63 9.85 -19.88
CA THR A 216 -16.04 10.37 -19.86
C THR A 216 -16.46 11.28 -18.67
N ALA A 217 -17.70 11.81 -18.72
CA ALA A 217 -18.28 12.89 -17.91
C ALA A 217 -18.41 12.71 -16.37
N LYS A 218 -18.38 11.49 -15.81
CA LYS A 218 -18.34 11.30 -14.34
C LYS A 218 -16.93 11.34 -13.76
N PHE A 219 -15.93 11.02 -14.57
CA PHE A 219 -14.51 11.15 -14.21
C PHE A 219 -14.05 12.62 -14.27
N GLN A 220 -14.72 13.46 -15.05
CA GLN A 220 -14.42 14.90 -15.20
C GLN A 220 -14.46 15.68 -13.87
N ALA A 221 -15.27 15.27 -12.89
CA ALA A 221 -15.35 16.00 -11.62
C ALA A 221 -14.14 15.78 -10.71
N LEU A 222 -13.40 14.68 -10.91
CA LEU A 222 -12.28 14.26 -10.05
C LEU A 222 -10.91 14.30 -10.77
N SER A 223 -10.91 14.40 -12.10
CA SER A 223 -9.73 14.51 -12.95
C SER A 223 -9.47 15.96 -13.33
N GLN A 224 -8.21 16.39 -13.28
CA GLN A 224 -7.85 17.79 -13.52
C GLN A 224 -7.71 18.13 -15.01
N ARG A 225 -7.63 17.12 -15.89
CA ARG A 225 -7.55 17.23 -17.35
C ARG A 225 -6.41 18.13 -17.83
N ASP A 226 -5.33 18.23 -17.06
CA ASP A 226 -4.20 19.14 -17.34
C ASP A 226 -2.91 18.40 -17.73
N SER A 227 -2.94 17.07 -17.64
CA SER A 227 -1.80 16.19 -17.89
C SER A 227 -2.07 15.31 -19.12
N ASP A 228 -1.00 14.77 -19.72
CA ASP A 228 -1.12 13.81 -20.83
C ASP A 228 -1.77 12.52 -20.35
N VAL A 229 -1.39 12.08 -19.14
CA VAL A 229 -1.90 10.87 -18.49
C VAL A 229 -2.26 11.19 -17.05
N GLU A 230 -3.41 10.70 -16.61
CA GLU A 230 -3.79 10.70 -15.19
C GLU A 230 -4.11 9.27 -14.76
N ALA A 231 -3.39 8.76 -13.76
CA ALA A 231 -3.55 7.37 -13.32
C ALA A 231 -3.65 7.30 -11.80
N ALA A 232 -4.41 6.33 -11.29
CA ALA A 232 -4.40 6.02 -9.87
C ALA A 232 -3.00 5.53 -9.46
N SER A 233 -2.61 5.79 -8.20
CA SER A 233 -1.41 5.17 -7.62
C SER A 233 -1.79 3.93 -6.82
N ASP A 234 -0.85 2.98 -6.69
CA ASP A 234 -0.94 1.88 -5.72
C ASP A 234 -0.60 2.35 -4.28
N GLY A 235 -0.16 3.60 -4.11
CA GLY A 235 0.11 4.24 -2.82
C GLY A 235 -1.14 4.53 -1.99
N PHE A 236 -0.97 4.63 -0.67
CA PHE A 236 -2.05 4.84 0.32
C PHE A 236 -1.73 5.92 1.37
N THR A 237 -0.64 6.66 1.15
CA THR A 237 -0.21 7.86 1.87
C THR A 237 0.36 8.85 0.86
N ASN A 238 0.46 10.14 1.22
CA ASN A 238 1.05 11.15 0.34
C ASN A 238 2.46 10.75 -0.13
N ALA A 239 3.32 10.29 0.79
CA ALA A 239 4.68 9.85 0.47
C ALA A 239 4.71 8.66 -0.50
N THR A 240 3.82 7.68 -0.32
CA THR A 240 3.77 6.50 -1.21
C THR A 240 3.05 6.77 -2.53
N ALA A 241 2.05 7.65 -2.55
CA ALA A 241 1.21 7.91 -3.70
C ALA A 241 1.80 8.97 -4.64
N TYR A 242 2.27 10.09 -4.07
CA TYR A 242 2.85 11.22 -4.81
C TYR A 242 4.38 11.17 -4.86
N GLY A 243 4.97 10.26 -4.08
CA GLY A 243 6.41 10.06 -4.00
C GLY A 243 7.08 10.93 -2.95
N GLN A 244 8.32 10.59 -2.66
CA GLN A 244 9.21 11.34 -1.80
C GLN A 244 10.66 11.23 -2.28
N VAL A 245 11.45 12.25 -2.00
CA VAL A 245 12.90 12.21 -2.17
C VAL A 245 13.53 12.09 -0.79
N LYS A 246 14.29 11.03 -0.55
CA LYS A 246 14.96 10.78 0.73
C LYS A 246 16.43 10.48 0.52
N GLN A 247 17.23 10.62 1.58
CA GLN A 247 18.61 10.20 1.54
C GLN A 247 18.69 8.67 1.37
N ASP A 248 19.63 8.23 0.54
CA ASP A 248 19.93 6.82 0.38
C ASP A 248 20.90 6.35 1.47
N GLU A 249 20.34 5.76 2.53
CA GLU A 249 21.09 5.27 3.69
C GLU A 249 22.04 4.11 3.35
N ASP A 250 21.73 3.34 2.30
CA ASP A 250 22.55 2.21 1.86
C ASP A 250 23.79 2.66 1.06
N ASN A 251 23.78 3.89 0.57
CA ASN A 251 24.87 4.45 -0.21
C ASN A 251 25.77 5.34 0.66
N LYS A 252 26.96 4.82 0.97
CA LYS A 252 28.04 5.56 1.66
C LYS A 252 28.56 6.69 0.77
N SER A 253 27.83 7.79 0.78
CA SER A 253 28.12 8.96 -0.02
C SER A 253 29.31 9.74 0.57
N ALA A 254 29.99 10.54 -0.25
CA ALA A 254 31.07 11.40 0.23
C ALA A 254 30.57 12.35 1.33
N PRO A 255 31.40 12.67 2.34
CA PRO A 255 31.02 13.61 3.40
C PRO A 255 30.51 14.94 2.82
N GLY A 256 29.31 15.37 3.21
CA GLY A 256 28.70 16.63 2.76
C GLY A 256 27.89 16.54 1.46
N ASN A 257 27.76 15.38 0.83
CA ASN A 257 26.90 15.19 -0.35
C ASN A 257 26.05 13.91 -0.20
N PRO A 258 24.87 13.99 0.44
CA PRO A 258 24.01 12.83 0.60
C PRO A 258 23.47 12.38 -0.76
N THR A 259 23.66 11.12 -1.11
CA THR A 259 22.94 10.54 -2.27
C THR A 259 21.45 10.57 -1.98
N LEU A 260 20.66 11.05 -2.93
CA LEU A 260 19.21 11.11 -2.84
C LEU A 260 18.60 9.99 -3.68
N LYS A 261 17.54 9.37 -3.15
CA LYS A 261 16.67 8.46 -3.86
C LYS A 261 15.25 9.02 -3.91
N ALA A 262 14.67 9.02 -5.11
CA ALA A 262 13.25 9.27 -5.30
C ALA A 262 12.51 7.92 -5.27
N GLU A 263 11.45 7.84 -4.49
CA GLU A 263 10.61 6.64 -4.41
C GLU A 263 9.15 7.02 -4.46
N MET A 264 8.36 6.18 -5.13
CA MET A 264 6.90 6.23 -5.18
C MET A 264 6.37 4.83 -5.48
N MET A 265 5.14 4.53 -5.05
CA MET A 265 4.45 3.34 -5.51
C MET A 265 4.01 3.54 -6.97
N GLY A 266 3.90 2.42 -7.69
CA GLY A 266 3.56 2.43 -9.10
C GLY A 266 2.19 3.04 -9.38
N LEU A 267 2.01 3.47 -10.61
CA LEU A 267 0.73 3.83 -11.19
C LEU A 267 -0.04 2.56 -11.56
N SER A 268 -1.34 2.58 -11.32
CA SER A 268 -2.25 1.50 -11.65
C SER A 268 -2.89 1.75 -13.04
N PRO A 269 -2.63 0.92 -14.05
CA PRO A 269 -3.30 1.01 -15.35
C PRO A 269 -4.72 0.42 -15.32
N GLY A 270 -5.24 0.05 -14.15
CA GLY A 270 -6.62 -0.45 -14.01
C GLY A 270 -7.68 0.63 -14.28
N LEU A 271 -7.35 1.89 -14.03
CA LEU A 271 -8.14 3.05 -14.41
C LEU A 271 -7.21 4.25 -14.63
N PHE A 272 -7.19 4.76 -15.86
CA PHE A 272 -6.40 5.92 -16.22
C PHE A 272 -7.07 6.73 -17.33
N PHE A 273 -6.78 8.02 -17.36
CA PHE A 273 -7.12 8.93 -18.44
C PHE A 273 -5.91 9.20 -19.31
N VAL A 274 -6.14 9.29 -20.62
CA VAL A 274 -5.15 9.68 -21.61
C VAL A 274 -5.73 10.81 -22.44
N ARG A 275 -5.01 11.94 -22.48
CA ARG A 275 -5.32 13.08 -23.34
C ARG A 275 -4.82 12.78 -24.76
N PRO A 276 -5.51 13.20 -25.83
CA PRO A 276 -5.06 12.97 -27.19
C PRO A 276 -3.92 13.94 -27.57
N THR A 277 -2.73 13.74 -27.04
CA THR A 277 -1.52 14.53 -27.36
C THR A 277 -0.52 13.67 -28.12
N ARG A 278 0.53 14.28 -28.69
CA ARG A 278 1.57 13.50 -29.36
C ARG A 278 2.35 12.63 -28.36
N ALA A 279 2.60 13.15 -27.16
CA ALA A 279 3.26 12.39 -26.09
C ALA A 279 2.43 11.17 -25.67
N SER A 280 1.12 11.34 -25.51
CA SER A 280 0.19 10.24 -25.22
C SER A 280 0.12 9.19 -26.32
N LEU A 281 0.12 9.59 -27.58
CA LEU A 281 0.16 8.64 -28.70
C LEU A 281 1.45 7.81 -28.67
N ASP A 282 2.59 8.46 -28.51
CA ASP A 282 3.88 7.77 -28.43
C ASP A 282 3.94 6.81 -27.21
N LEU A 283 3.29 7.16 -26.10
CA LEU A 283 3.14 6.27 -24.93
C LEU A 283 2.31 5.03 -25.27
N VAL A 284 1.13 5.20 -25.85
CA VAL A 284 0.22 4.10 -26.21
C VAL A 284 0.89 3.19 -27.25
N ASP A 285 1.56 3.76 -28.25
CA ASP A 285 2.30 3.00 -29.26
C ASP A 285 3.44 2.19 -28.64
N LEU A 286 4.18 2.78 -27.69
CA LEU A 286 5.25 2.09 -26.98
C LEU A 286 4.72 0.91 -26.17
N ILE A 287 3.67 1.12 -25.37
CA ILE A 287 3.06 0.07 -24.54
C ILE A 287 2.49 -1.03 -25.42
N THR A 288 1.77 -0.67 -26.48
CA THR A 288 1.15 -1.63 -27.41
C THR A 288 2.22 -2.48 -28.10
N SER A 289 3.27 -1.85 -28.63
CA SER A 289 4.38 -2.55 -29.28
C SER A 289 5.06 -3.53 -28.32
N ARG A 290 5.24 -3.13 -27.05
CA ARG A 290 5.85 -3.97 -26.01
C ARG A 290 4.97 -5.15 -25.61
N LEU A 291 3.66 -4.96 -25.49
CA LEU A 291 2.70 -6.03 -25.17
C LEU A 291 2.59 -7.04 -26.31
N LEU A 292 2.55 -6.57 -27.56
CA LEU A 292 2.52 -7.44 -28.74
C LEU A 292 3.80 -8.28 -28.87
N ALA A 293 4.96 -7.67 -28.60
CA ALA A 293 6.24 -8.38 -28.64
C ALA A 293 6.43 -9.36 -27.47
N ARG A 294 5.77 -9.11 -26.33
CA ARG A 294 5.91 -9.92 -25.10
C ARG A 294 4.55 -10.12 -24.41
N PRO A 295 3.68 -11.00 -24.92
CA PRO A 295 2.32 -11.17 -24.41
C PRO A 295 2.25 -11.65 -22.94
N SER A 296 3.29 -12.32 -22.45
CA SER A 296 3.38 -12.80 -21.06
C SER A 296 3.95 -11.79 -20.06
N ALA A 297 4.37 -10.61 -20.54
CA ALA A 297 4.96 -9.60 -19.66
C ALA A 297 3.90 -8.87 -18.83
N ASN A 298 4.30 -8.40 -17.65
CA ASN A 298 3.41 -7.71 -16.73
C ASN A 298 3.04 -6.31 -17.28
N PRO A 299 1.76 -6.04 -17.60
CA PRO A 299 1.32 -4.76 -18.15
C PRO A 299 1.49 -3.59 -17.16
N ASN A 300 1.30 -3.82 -15.85
CA ASN A 300 1.55 -2.81 -14.82
C ASN A 300 3.02 -2.39 -14.82
N LYS A 301 3.94 -3.36 -14.95
CA LYS A 301 5.36 -3.06 -15.05
C LYS A 301 5.67 -2.25 -16.31
N MET A 302 5.14 -2.65 -17.46
CA MET A 302 5.37 -1.93 -18.73
C MET A 302 4.84 -0.50 -18.70
N PHE A 303 3.66 -0.29 -18.13
CA PHE A 303 3.04 1.03 -17.97
C PHE A 303 3.92 1.94 -17.11
N ASN A 304 4.35 1.45 -15.95
CA ASN A 304 5.24 2.20 -15.05
C ASN A 304 6.62 2.45 -15.68
N GLU A 305 7.23 1.45 -16.31
CA GLU A 305 8.50 1.63 -17.01
C GLU A 305 8.40 2.65 -18.14
N ALA A 306 7.27 2.73 -18.85
CA ALA A 306 7.11 3.68 -19.93
C ALA A 306 6.95 5.13 -19.44
N ILE A 307 6.33 5.33 -18.28
CA ILE A 307 6.04 6.67 -17.74
C ILE A 307 7.17 7.18 -16.83
N LEU A 308 7.72 6.32 -15.98
CA LEU A 308 8.57 6.72 -14.85
C LEU A 308 10.06 6.62 -15.14
N MET A 309 10.47 5.79 -16.10
CA MET A 309 11.88 5.60 -16.38
C MET A 309 12.41 6.75 -17.26
N PRO A 310 13.58 7.32 -16.91
CA PRO A 310 14.24 8.28 -17.78
C PRO A 310 14.70 7.61 -19.07
N THR A 311 14.83 8.42 -20.12
CA THR A 311 15.44 7.99 -21.38
C THR A 311 16.86 7.49 -21.14
N SER A 312 17.17 6.32 -21.66
CA SER A 312 18.48 5.67 -21.65
C SER A 312 18.82 5.10 -23.03
N THR A 313 19.97 4.46 -23.17
CA THR A 313 20.36 3.78 -24.41
C THR A 313 19.42 2.62 -24.77
N GLN A 314 18.68 2.08 -23.81
CA GLN A 314 17.79 0.92 -23.99
C GLN A 314 16.29 1.30 -23.95
N HIS A 315 15.96 2.52 -23.55
CA HIS A 315 14.59 2.98 -23.39
C HIS A 315 14.46 4.44 -23.79
N ILE A 316 13.55 4.75 -24.70
CA ILE A 316 13.15 6.11 -24.99
C ILE A 316 11.85 6.38 -24.23
N SER A 317 11.89 7.33 -23.31
CA SER A 317 10.68 7.80 -22.62
C SER A 317 9.81 8.58 -23.60
N PRO A 318 8.48 8.35 -23.64
CA PRO A 318 7.55 9.16 -24.43
C PRO A 318 7.51 10.64 -24.00
N GLY A 319 7.97 10.92 -22.78
CA GLY A 319 7.98 12.26 -22.20
C GLY A 319 6.58 12.78 -21.87
N VAL A 320 5.67 11.91 -21.42
CA VAL A 320 4.33 12.33 -20.99
C VAL A 320 4.37 13.10 -19.67
N HIS A 321 3.52 14.11 -19.55
CA HIS A 321 3.16 14.66 -18.25
C HIS A 321 2.18 13.70 -17.57
N ALA A 322 2.63 13.08 -16.48
CA ALA A 322 1.82 12.17 -15.69
C ALA A 322 1.35 12.85 -14.39
N ARG A 323 0.07 12.70 -14.09
CA ARG A 323 -0.52 13.09 -12.80
C ARG A 323 -1.02 11.85 -12.08
N VAL A 324 -0.72 11.79 -10.79
CA VAL A 324 -1.34 10.84 -9.88
C VAL A 324 -2.71 11.37 -9.51
N LEU A 325 -3.75 10.57 -9.75
CA LEU A 325 -5.11 10.87 -9.27
C LEU A 325 -5.13 10.87 -7.73
N ASP A 326 -5.96 11.70 -7.12
CA ASP A 326 -6.04 11.73 -5.66
C ASP A 326 -6.43 10.35 -5.12
N TYR A 327 -5.56 9.76 -4.31
CA TYR A 327 -5.74 8.40 -3.79
C TYR A 327 -6.92 8.27 -2.82
N MET A 328 -7.43 9.39 -2.28
CA MET A 328 -8.62 9.44 -1.44
C MET A 328 -9.91 9.49 -2.26
N ASP A 329 -9.87 10.07 -3.46
CA ASP A 329 -11.01 10.09 -4.38
C ASP A 329 -11.06 8.82 -5.25
N PHE A 330 -9.89 8.28 -5.58
CA PHE A 330 -9.70 7.04 -6.34
C PHE A 330 -9.14 5.94 -5.44
N ILE A 331 -9.95 5.54 -4.45
CA ILE A 331 -9.56 4.61 -3.39
C ILE A 331 -9.15 3.25 -3.97
N ASN A 332 -7.86 2.94 -3.85
CA ASN A 332 -7.35 1.59 -4.07
C ASN A 332 -7.56 0.70 -2.83
N SER A 333 -7.38 -0.61 -2.98
CA SER A 333 -7.53 -1.56 -1.87
C SER A 333 -6.58 -1.27 -0.71
N GLY A 334 -5.37 -0.78 -0.98
CA GLY A 334 -4.40 -0.37 0.06
C GLY A 334 -4.95 0.74 0.94
N THR A 335 -5.57 1.75 0.33
CA THR A 335 -6.20 2.90 1.01
C THR A 335 -7.45 2.46 1.76
N LEU A 336 -8.30 1.64 1.14
CA LEU A 336 -9.49 1.08 1.78
C LEU A 336 -9.13 0.28 3.05
N PHE A 337 -8.18 -0.65 2.97
CA PHE A 337 -7.87 -1.52 4.10
C PHE A 337 -6.96 -0.88 5.14
N SER A 338 -6.10 0.06 4.77
CA SER A 338 -5.24 0.76 5.74
C SER A 338 -5.98 1.86 6.50
N ARG A 339 -6.99 2.50 5.90
CA ARG A 339 -7.67 3.67 6.50
C ARG A 339 -9.15 3.48 6.83
N VAL A 340 -9.88 2.64 6.09
CA VAL A 340 -11.34 2.49 6.28
C VAL A 340 -11.66 1.34 7.26
N LYS A 341 -10.76 0.37 7.45
CA LYS A 341 -10.86 -0.60 8.55
C LYS A 341 -10.28 -0.03 9.85
N GLY A 342 -11.02 0.90 10.45
CA GLY A 342 -10.66 1.47 11.76
C GLY A 342 -11.78 2.22 12.49
N SER A 343 -12.97 2.41 11.91
CA SER A 343 -14.05 3.18 12.56
C SER A 343 -15.29 2.36 12.99
N THR A 344 -15.16 1.03 13.13
CA THR A 344 -16.20 0.21 13.77
C THR A 344 -15.59 -0.97 14.53
N ALA A 345 -15.33 -0.77 15.82
CA ALA A 345 -15.62 -1.71 16.90
C ALA A 345 -15.74 -0.90 18.20
#